data_AF-A0A967J2D4-F1
#
_entry.id   AF-A0A967J2D4-F1
#
_cell.length_a   1.000
_cell.length_b   1.000
_cell.length_c   1.000
_cell.angle_alpha   90.00
_cell.angle_beta   90.00
_cell.angle_gamma   90.00
#
_symmetry.space_group_name_H-M   'P 1'
#
loop_
_entity.id
_entity.type
_entity.pdbx_description
1 polymer ?
#
loop_
_entity_poly.entity_id
_entity_poly.type
_entity_poly.pdbx_seq_one_letter_code
_entity_poly.pdbx_strand_id
1 'polypeptide(L)'
;MIEQPAEQYRVIKRRSALIGVIVAAVVFIPGGLAVIRYTENYLALVERVSRVAPERALEEAMFLFRWIMGSAIVMAFASAAYLAWYGYRVIKTERNPPPGSWIIEHQRIATGRRARRGGYAQLAAAVLLVVGGIGLGWAAGELADQLVEGAGAKPLWFLAGPTP
;
A
#
# COMPACT_ATOMS: atom_id res chain seq x y z
N MET A 1 -5.30 -7.94 -39.25
CA MET A 1 -4.87 -6.57 -38.92
C MET A 1 -6.10 -5.82 -38.50
N ILE A 2 -6.22 -5.43 -37.22
CA ILE A 2 -7.33 -4.58 -36.76
C ILE A 2 -6.74 -3.17 -36.67
N GLU A 3 -7.13 -2.31 -37.61
CA GLU A 3 -6.85 -0.89 -37.61
C GLU A 3 -7.44 -0.21 -36.37
N GLN A 4 -6.79 0.88 -35.98
CA GLN A 4 -6.67 1.38 -34.63
C GLN A 4 -7.91 2.14 -34.14
N PRO A 5 -8.28 2.05 -32.85
CA PRO A 5 -8.86 3.18 -32.13
C PRO A 5 -7.72 3.92 -31.41
N ALA A 6 -6.69 4.38 -32.13
CA ALA A 6 -5.59 5.14 -31.54
C ALA A 6 -6.07 6.51 -31.02
N GLU A 7 -7.19 7.03 -31.54
CA GLU A 7 -7.79 8.29 -31.07
C GLU A 7 -8.29 8.24 -29.62
N GLN A 8 -8.57 7.05 -29.07
CA GLN A 8 -9.12 6.92 -27.71
C GLN A 8 -8.06 6.79 -26.60
N TYR A 9 -6.77 6.70 -26.94
CA TYR A 9 -5.69 6.47 -25.96
C TYR A 9 -4.61 7.53 -26.04
N ARG A 10 -4.03 7.84 -24.88
CA ARG A 10 -2.84 8.69 -24.81
C ARG A 10 -1.60 7.79 -24.92
N VAL A 11 -0.89 7.91 -26.03
CA VAL A 11 0.29 7.07 -26.31
C VAL A 11 1.55 7.70 -25.71
N ILE A 12 2.24 6.93 -24.86
CA ILE A 12 3.56 7.29 -24.33
C ILE A 12 4.62 6.56 -25.14
N LYS A 13 5.60 7.30 -25.66
CA LYS A 13 6.78 6.72 -26.33
C LYS A 13 7.53 5.83 -25.34
N ARG A 14 7.98 4.65 -25.80
CA ARG A 14 8.67 3.68 -24.93
C ARG A 14 9.88 4.30 -24.19
N ARG A 15 10.62 5.19 -24.86
CA ARG A 15 11.75 5.94 -24.26
C ARG A 15 11.31 6.83 -23.09
N SER A 16 10.18 7.53 -23.24
CA SER A 16 9.63 8.39 -22.18
C SER A 16 9.12 7.57 -20.99
N ALA A 17 8.49 6.42 -21.24
CA ALA A 17 8.09 5.50 -20.18
C ALA A 17 9.30 4.95 -19.41
N LEU A 18 10.38 4.59 -20.11
CA LEU A 18 11.64 4.14 -19.49
C LEU A 18 12.26 5.24 -18.62
N ILE A 19 12.31 6.48 -19.10
CA ILE A 19 12.79 7.63 -18.32
C ILE A 19 11.94 7.79 -17.07
N GLY A 20 10.61 7.70 -17.18
CA GLY A 20 9.71 7.75 -16.02
C GLY A 20 10.02 6.66 -14.98
N VAL A 21 10.28 5.43 -15.42
CA VAL A 21 10.68 4.32 -14.52
C VAL A 21 12.03 4.58 -13.87
N ILE A 22 13.02 5.08 -14.62
CA ILE A 22 14.34 5.42 -14.08
C ILE A 22 14.22 6.53 -13.05
N VAL A 23 13.48 7.60 -13.35
CA VAL A 23 13.23 8.71 -12.41
C VAL A 23 12.52 8.21 -11.17
N ALA A 24 11.48 7.37 -11.31
CA ALA A 24 10.83 6.75 -10.17
C ALA A 24 11.82 5.92 -9.35
N ALA A 25 12.63 5.06 -9.97
CA ALA A 25 13.63 4.27 -9.26
C ALA A 25 14.66 5.15 -8.52
N VAL A 26 15.15 6.21 -9.14
CA VAL A 26 16.10 7.17 -8.54
C VAL A 26 15.49 7.93 -7.36
N VAL A 27 14.18 8.12 -7.31
CA VAL A 27 13.50 8.75 -6.17
C VAL A 27 13.15 7.73 -5.08
N PHE A 28 12.52 6.61 -5.45
CA PHE A 28 12.01 5.62 -4.52
C PHE A 28 13.12 4.78 -3.87
N ILE A 29 14.22 4.47 -4.57
CA ILE A 29 15.30 3.66 -3.99
C ILE A 29 16.02 4.42 -2.87
N PRO A 30 16.53 5.65 -3.05
CA PRO A 30 17.15 6.40 -1.96
C PRO A 30 16.15 6.76 -0.86
N GLY A 31 14.90 7.09 -1.22
CA GLY A 31 13.84 7.32 -0.23
C GLY A 31 13.60 6.09 0.65
N GLY A 32 13.46 4.91 0.03
CA GLY A 32 13.32 3.65 0.76
C GLY A 32 14.52 3.35 1.67
N LEU A 33 15.75 3.55 1.16
CA LEU A 33 16.97 3.39 1.96
C LEU A 33 17.04 4.38 3.14
N ALA A 34 16.61 5.64 2.94
CA ALA A 34 16.57 6.63 4.00
C ALA A 34 15.56 6.24 5.09
N VAL A 35 14.38 5.75 4.71
CA VAL A 35 13.37 5.23 5.64
C VAL A 35 13.89 4.03 6.43
N ILE A 36 14.56 3.08 5.77
CA ILE A 36 15.17 1.93 6.44
C ILE A 36 16.19 2.42 7.47
N ARG A 37 17.14 3.28 7.07
CA ARG A 37 18.15 3.82 7.99
C ARG A 37 17.56 4.62 9.14
N TYR A 38 16.53 5.41 8.88
CA TYR A 38 15.82 6.14 9.92
C TYR A 38 15.20 5.17 10.95
N THR A 39 14.57 4.10 10.45
CA THR A 39 13.95 3.07 11.30
C THR A 39 14.99 2.32 12.12
N GLU A 40 16.12 1.93 11.53
CA GLU A 40 17.25 1.29 12.24
C GLU A 40 17.80 2.20 13.36
N ASN A 41 18.02 3.48 13.06
CA ASN A 41 18.48 4.46 14.04
C ASN A 41 17.48 4.66 15.18
N TYR A 42 16.18 4.68 14.86
CA TYR A 42 15.13 4.81 15.86
C TYR A 42 15.02 3.55 16.74
N LEU A 43 15.15 2.35 16.16
CA LEU A 43 15.19 1.10 16.93
C LEU A 43 16.41 1.07 17.87
N ALA A 44 17.57 1.55 17.43
CA ALA A 44 18.75 1.67 18.28
C ALA A 44 18.54 2.68 19.42
N LEU A 45 17.77 3.76 19.19
CA LEU A 45 17.38 4.70 20.24
C LEU A 45 16.46 4.03 21.26
N VAL A 46 15.43 3.32 20.80
CA VAL A 46 14.50 2.56 21.64
C VAL A 46 15.25 1.53 22.50
N GLU A 47 16.22 0.81 21.93
CA GLU A 47 17.05 -0.16 22.67
C GLU A 47 17.90 0.51 23.76
N ARG A 48 18.41 1.72 23.52
CA ARG A 48 19.14 2.47 24.56
C ARG A 48 18.22 2.94 25.67
N VAL A 49 17.04 3.46 25.31
CA VAL A 49 16.04 3.94 26.28
C VAL A 49 15.48 2.79 27.10
N SER A 50 15.30 1.59 26.53
CA SER A 50 14.74 0.43 27.24
C SER A 50 15.58 -0.01 28.43
N ARG A 51 16.90 0.21 28.38
CA ARG A 51 17.83 -0.09 29.47
C ARG A 51 17.72 0.86 30.65
N VAL A 52 17.18 2.07 30.45
CA VAL A 52 17.10 3.13 31.48
C VAL A 52 15.67 3.37 31.94
N ALA A 53 14.73 3.37 31.01
CA ALA A 53 13.31 3.65 31.23
C ALA A 53 12.46 2.73 30.32
N PRO A 54 12.19 1.48 30.74
CA PRO A 54 11.52 0.48 29.91
C PRO A 54 10.11 0.90 29.47
N GLU A 55 9.37 1.61 30.34
CA GLU A 55 8.02 2.09 30.01
C GLU A 55 8.02 3.09 28.84
N ARG A 56 8.96 4.04 28.84
CA ARG A 56 9.09 5.03 27.75
C ARG A 56 9.52 4.37 26.44
N ALA A 57 10.37 3.35 26.49
CA ALA A 57 10.79 2.62 25.30
C ALA A 57 9.62 1.87 24.66
N LEU A 58 8.71 1.31 25.47
CA LEU A 58 7.51 0.65 24.98
C LEU A 58 6.57 1.63 24.29
N GLU A 59 6.31 2.80 24.87
CA GLU A 59 5.46 3.84 24.27
C GLU A 59 5.97 4.28 22.90
N GLU A 60 7.27 4.57 22.79
CA GLU A 60 7.93 4.96 21.54
C GLU A 60 7.89 3.82 20.49
N ALA A 61 8.15 2.58 20.91
CA ALA A 61 8.06 1.41 20.04
C ALA A 61 6.62 1.19 19.51
N MET A 62 5.62 1.32 20.38
CA MET A 62 4.22 1.22 20.00
C MET A 62 3.80 2.34 19.04
N PHE A 63 4.29 3.56 19.26
CA PHE A 63 4.03 4.67 18.35
C PHE A 63 4.56 4.39 16.95
N LEU A 64 5.82 3.94 16.83
CA LEU A 64 6.41 3.55 15.54
C LEU A 64 5.63 2.40 14.89
N PHE A 65 5.29 1.37 15.67
CA PHE A 65 4.51 0.23 15.18
C PHE A 65 3.16 0.66 14.60
N ARG A 66 2.42 1.53 15.30
CA ARG A 66 1.13 2.06 14.84
C ARG A 66 1.27 2.89 13.56
N TRP A 67 2.34 3.68 13.43
CA TRP A 67 2.61 4.43 12.20
C TRP A 67 2.90 3.53 11.01
N ILE A 68 3.75 2.52 11.19
CA ILE A 68 4.08 1.56 10.13
C ILE A 68 2.83 0.78 9.71
N MET A 69 2.10 0.20 10.67
CA MET A 69 0.88 -0.54 10.38
C MET A 69 -0.21 0.34 9.78
N GLY A 70 -0.42 1.55 10.32
CA GLY A 70 -1.40 2.50 9.80
C GLY A 70 -1.12 2.90 8.36
N SER A 71 0.13 3.24 8.04
CA SER A 71 0.53 3.57 6.67
C SER A 71 0.39 2.39 5.71
N ALA A 72 0.77 1.17 6.13
CA ALA A 72 0.59 -0.04 5.34
C ALA A 72 -0.88 -0.32 5.03
N ILE A 73 -1.77 -0.19 6.02
CA ILE A 73 -3.22 -0.36 5.87
C ILE A 73 -3.78 0.66 4.87
N VAL A 74 -3.43 1.95 5.01
CA VAL A 74 -3.86 3.00 4.09
C VAL A 74 -3.42 2.70 2.65
N MET A 75 -2.16 2.27 2.46
CA MET A 75 -1.66 1.88 1.14
C MET A 75 -2.40 0.68 0.56
N ALA A 76 -2.74 -0.33 1.39
CA ALA A 76 -3.51 -1.49 0.96
C ALA A 76 -4.91 -1.08 0.46
N PHE A 77 -5.63 -0.24 1.23
CA PHE A 77 -6.95 0.25 0.85
C PHE A 77 -6.92 1.14 -0.39
N ALA A 78 -5.94 2.05 -0.50
CA ALA A 78 -5.77 2.88 -1.69
C ALA A 78 -5.51 2.03 -2.94
N SER A 79 -4.66 1.01 -2.81
CA SER A 79 -4.36 0.06 -3.90
C SER A 79 -5.58 -0.77 -4.28
N ALA A 80 -6.34 -1.24 -3.29
CA ALA A 80 -7.59 -1.97 -3.52
C ALA A 80 -8.64 -1.11 -4.22
N ALA A 81 -8.83 0.14 -3.79
CA ALA A 81 -9.75 1.08 -4.42
C ALA A 81 -9.37 1.34 -5.88
N TYR A 82 -8.08 1.55 -6.16
CA TYR A 82 -7.57 1.72 -7.51
C TYR A 82 -7.80 0.49 -8.38
N LEU A 83 -7.47 -0.71 -7.89
CA LEU A 83 -7.69 -1.97 -8.60
C LEU A 83 -9.18 -2.24 -8.85
N ALA A 84 -10.03 -1.93 -7.86
CA ALA A 84 -11.47 -2.07 -7.98
C ALA A 84 -12.04 -1.15 -9.08
N TRP A 85 -11.67 0.13 -9.03
CA TRP A 85 -12.06 1.12 -10.03
C TRP A 85 -11.56 0.76 -11.44
N TYR A 86 -10.27 0.42 -11.56
CA TYR A 86 -9.66 0.07 -12.84
C TYR A 86 -10.25 -1.23 -13.41
N GLY A 87 -10.40 -2.27 -12.58
CA GLY A 87 -11.00 -3.55 -12.95
C GLY A 87 -12.46 -3.41 -13.38
N TYR A 88 -13.25 -2.59 -12.67
CA TYR A 88 -14.61 -2.26 -13.07
C TYR A 88 -14.65 -1.60 -14.45
N ARG A 89 -13.76 -0.62 -14.71
CA ARG A 89 -13.67 0.00 -16.04
C ARG A 89 -13.32 -1.00 -17.13
N VAL A 90 -12.36 -1.89 -16.89
CA VAL A 90 -11.97 -2.96 -17.83
C VAL A 90 -13.15 -3.88 -18.16
N ILE A 91 -13.93 -4.28 -17.15
CA ILE A 91 -15.13 -5.12 -17.34
C ILE A 91 -16.19 -4.37 -18.14
N LYS A 92 -16.47 -3.12 -17.77
CA LYS A 92 -17.48 -2.28 -18.43
C LYS A 92 -17.16 -2.02 -19.90
N THR A 93 -15.89 -1.79 -20.24
CA THR A 93 -15.48 -1.47 -21.62
C THR A 93 -15.02 -2.68 -22.42
N GLU A 94 -14.96 -3.86 -21.80
CA GLU A 94 -14.42 -5.11 -22.37
C GLU A 94 -13.05 -4.94 -23.06
N ARG A 95 -12.22 -4.04 -22.53
CA ARG A 95 -10.91 -3.64 -23.08
C ARG A 95 -9.92 -3.48 -21.95
N ASN A 96 -8.73 -4.04 -22.11
CA ASN A 96 -7.61 -3.88 -21.18
C ASN A 96 -6.35 -3.48 -21.96
N PRO A 97 -5.83 -2.26 -21.78
CA PRO A 97 -6.29 -1.20 -20.86
C PRO A 97 -7.65 -0.59 -21.26
N PRO A 98 -8.41 0.03 -20.33
CA PRO A 98 -9.70 0.65 -20.65
C PRO A 98 -9.49 1.97 -21.43
N PRO A 99 -10.45 2.42 -22.26
CA PRO A 99 -10.36 3.67 -23.03
C PRO A 99 -10.03 4.90 -22.17
N GLY A 100 -9.26 5.84 -22.72
CA GLY A 100 -8.78 7.04 -22.01
C GLY A 100 -7.58 6.79 -21.08
N SER A 101 -7.09 5.55 -21.00
CA SER A 101 -5.85 5.23 -20.27
C SER A 101 -4.61 5.64 -21.07
N TRP A 102 -3.50 5.81 -20.35
CA TRP A 102 -2.18 5.89 -20.95
C TRP A 102 -1.72 4.51 -21.38
N ILE A 103 -1.23 4.39 -22.61
CA ILE A 103 -0.69 3.15 -23.16
C ILE A 103 0.75 3.36 -23.61
N ILE A 104 1.58 2.34 -23.42
CA ILE A 104 2.93 2.36 -23.97
C ILE A 104 2.85 2.00 -25.45
N GLU A 105 3.68 2.64 -26.26
CA GLU A 105 3.86 2.29 -27.66
C GLU A 105 4.02 0.77 -27.88
N HIS A 106 3.25 0.21 -28.82
CA HIS A 106 3.16 -1.23 -29.10
C HIS A 106 2.57 -2.12 -27.99
N GLN A 107 1.97 -1.56 -26.94
CA GLN A 107 1.25 -2.34 -25.93
C GLN A 107 0.06 -3.06 -26.57
N ARG A 108 0.00 -4.38 -26.39
CA ARG A 108 -1.13 -5.19 -26.87
C ARG A 108 -2.38 -4.86 -26.06
N ILE A 109 -3.45 -4.47 -26.74
CA ILE A 109 -4.77 -4.24 -26.13
C ILE A 109 -5.54 -5.56 -26.19
N ALA A 110 -5.89 -6.11 -25.02
CA ALA A 110 -6.78 -7.26 -24.94
C ALA A 110 -8.23 -6.79 -25.02
N THR A 111 -9.08 -7.53 -25.72
CA THR A 111 -10.51 -7.22 -25.90
C THR A 111 -11.42 -8.41 -25.55
N GLY A 112 -12.70 -8.13 -25.33
CA GLY A 112 -13.75 -9.12 -25.10
C GLY A 112 -13.52 -9.97 -23.85
N ARG A 113 -13.70 -11.30 -23.99
CA ARG A 113 -13.61 -12.26 -22.86
C ARG A 113 -12.26 -12.22 -22.14
N ARG A 114 -11.15 -12.05 -22.87
CA ARG A 114 -9.80 -12.01 -22.27
C ARG A 114 -9.62 -10.77 -21.40
N ALA A 115 -10.11 -9.61 -21.85
CA ALA A 115 -10.09 -8.38 -21.06
C ALA A 115 -10.94 -8.52 -19.79
N ARG A 116 -12.17 -9.05 -19.92
CA ARG A 116 -13.06 -9.28 -18.77
C ARG A 116 -12.46 -10.17 -17.70
N ARG A 117 -11.81 -11.29 -18.09
CA ARG A 117 -11.08 -12.15 -17.13
C ARG A 117 -10.01 -11.37 -16.36
N GLY A 118 -9.25 -10.50 -17.06
CA GLY A 118 -8.27 -9.63 -16.41
C GLY A 118 -8.91 -8.64 -15.43
N GLY A 119 -10.05 -8.03 -15.79
CA GLY A 119 -10.79 -7.15 -14.91
C GLY A 119 -11.33 -7.85 -13.66
N TYR A 120 -11.89 -9.06 -13.80
CA TYR A 120 -12.31 -9.87 -12.64
C TYR A 120 -11.13 -10.28 -11.75
N ALA A 121 -9.97 -10.61 -12.33
CA ALA A 121 -8.76 -10.88 -11.56
C ALA A 121 -8.31 -9.66 -10.75
N GLN A 122 -8.41 -8.45 -11.31
CA GLN A 122 -8.12 -7.20 -10.59
C GLN A 122 -9.11 -6.94 -9.45
N LEU A 123 -10.41 -7.19 -9.68
CA LEU A 123 -11.42 -7.11 -8.60
C LEU A 123 -11.14 -8.12 -7.49
N ALA A 124 -10.79 -9.37 -7.84
CA ALA A 124 -10.43 -10.40 -6.87
C ALA A 124 -9.19 -9.98 -6.06
N ALA A 125 -8.16 -9.43 -6.71
CA ALA A 125 -6.99 -8.90 -6.03
C ALA A 125 -7.34 -7.73 -5.09
N ALA A 126 -8.25 -6.84 -5.49
CA ALA A 126 -8.73 -5.76 -4.62
C ALA A 126 -9.43 -6.30 -3.37
N VAL A 127 -10.29 -7.32 -3.51
CA VAL A 127 -10.95 -7.98 -2.37
C VAL A 127 -9.91 -8.62 -1.44
N LEU A 128 -8.93 -9.33 -2.00
CA LEU A 128 -7.86 -9.94 -1.21
C LEU A 128 -7.04 -8.90 -0.44
N LEU A 129 -6.76 -7.73 -1.03
CA LEU A 129 -6.08 -6.64 -0.34
C LEU A 129 -6.91 -6.06 0.80
N VAL A 130 -8.23 -5.91 0.62
CA VAL A 130 -9.12 -5.43 1.69
C VAL A 130 -9.17 -6.43 2.83
N VAL A 131 -9.44 -7.71 2.53
CA VAL A 131 -9.50 -8.77 3.54
C VAL A 131 -8.16 -8.93 4.25
N GLY A 132 -7.06 -8.95 3.50
CA GLY A 132 -5.71 -9.00 4.04
C GLY A 132 -5.36 -7.79 4.88
N GLY A 133 -5.75 -6.59 4.47
CA GLY A 133 -5.55 -5.35 5.22
C GLY A 133 -6.31 -5.33 6.54
N ILE A 134 -7.57 -5.77 6.54
CA ILE A 134 -8.38 -5.92 7.77
C ILE A 134 -7.76 -6.98 8.68
N GLY A 135 -7.39 -8.14 8.15
CA GLY A 135 -6.77 -9.22 8.92
C GLY A 135 -5.43 -8.81 9.54
N LEU A 136 -4.57 -8.11 8.79
CA LEU A 136 -3.33 -7.56 9.29
C LEU A 136 -3.55 -6.49 10.35
N GLY A 137 -4.54 -5.62 10.16
CA GLY A 137 -4.89 -4.60 11.15
C GLY A 137 -5.39 -5.20 12.46
N TRP A 138 -6.24 -6.23 12.38
CA TRP A 138 -6.73 -6.96 13.54
C TRP A 138 -5.59 -7.68 14.28
N ALA A 139 -4.78 -8.46 13.56
CA ALA A 139 -3.64 -9.19 14.15
C ALA A 139 -2.61 -8.24 14.76
N ALA A 140 -2.38 -7.08 14.14
CA ALA A 140 -1.49 -6.06 14.69
C ALA A 140 -2.05 -5.40 15.96
N GLY A 141 -3.38 -5.20 16.02
CA GLY A 141 -4.04 -4.73 17.24
C GLY A 141 -3.90 -5.72 18.39
N GLU A 142 -4.18 -6.99 18.13
CA GLU A 142 -4.05 -8.05 19.13
C GLU A 142 -2.60 -8.23 19.62
N LEU A 143 -1.63 -8.16 18.70
CA LEU A 143 -0.22 -8.18 19.06
C LEU A 143 0.16 -6.97 19.92
N ALA A 144 -0.34 -5.78 19.59
CA ALA A 144 -0.09 -4.59 20.39
C ALA A 144 -0.67 -4.70 21.80
N ASP A 145 -1.87 -5.25 21.94
CA ASP A 145 -2.51 -5.47 23.25
C ASP A 145 -1.74 -6.50 24.08
N GLN A 146 -1.31 -7.63 23.48
CA GLN A 146 -0.50 -8.64 24.15
C GLN A 146 0.86 -8.09 24.63
N LEU A 147 1.48 -7.21 23.85
CA LEU A 147 2.75 -6.57 24.22
C LEU A 147 2.57 -5.60 25.40
N VAL A 148 1.43 -4.90 25.47
CA VAL A 148 1.11 -4.00 26.58
C VAL A 148 0.81 -4.78 27.85
N GLU A 149 -0.02 -5.82 27.77
CA GLU A 149 -0.35 -6.69 28.90
C GLU A 149 0.89 -7.43 29.44
N GLY A 150 1.72 -7.99 28.55
CA GLY A 150 2.96 -8.67 28.91
C GLY A 150 4.01 -7.76 29.55
N ALA A 151 3.95 -6.46 29.29
CA ALA A 151 4.82 -5.47 29.92
C ALA A 151 4.31 -4.99 31.29
N GLY A 152 3.13 -5.44 31.74
CA GLY A 152 2.49 -4.93 32.97
C GLY A 152 2.02 -3.49 32.86
N ALA A 153 2.01 -2.91 31.66
CA ALA A 153 1.51 -1.57 31.39
C ALA A 153 -0.01 -1.62 31.28
N LYS A 154 -0.71 -0.65 31.88
CA LYS A 154 -2.16 -0.54 31.70
C LYS A 154 -2.46 -0.20 30.23
N PRO A 155 -3.47 -0.84 29.62
CA PRO A 155 -3.81 -0.54 28.24
C PRO A 155 -4.21 0.93 28.08
N LEU A 156 -3.72 1.58 27.02
CA LEU A 156 -3.82 3.04 26.84
C LEU A 156 -5.27 3.55 26.71
N TRP A 157 -6.25 2.71 26.37
CA TRP A 157 -7.67 3.09 26.42
C TRP A 157 -8.16 3.40 27.85
N PHE A 158 -7.43 2.93 28.87
CA PHE A 158 -7.65 3.25 30.28
C PHE A 158 -7.15 4.66 30.65
N LEU A 159 -6.26 5.27 29.84
CA LEU A 159 -5.81 6.65 29.99
C LEU A 159 -6.69 7.66 29.24
N ALA A 160 -7.54 7.19 28.32
CA ALA A 160 -8.69 7.95 27.85
C ALA A 160 -9.78 7.92 28.93
N GLY A 161 -9.51 8.57 30.07
CA GLY A 161 -10.51 8.84 31.09
C GLY A 161 -11.70 9.60 30.48
N PRO A 162 -12.88 9.59 31.13
CA PRO A 162 -14.03 10.34 30.64
C PRO A 162 -13.61 11.79 30.41
N THR A 163 -13.78 12.25 29.17
CA THR A 163 -13.58 13.65 28.82
C THR A 163 -14.50 14.49 29.70
N PRO A 164 -13.98 15.49 30.45
CA PRO A 164 -14.81 16.37 31.27
C PRO A 164 -15.73 17.24 30.40
#